data_AF-A0AAU9IVH1-F1
#
_entry.id   AF-A0AAU9IVH1-F1
#
_cell.length_a   1.000
_cell.length_b   1.000
_cell.length_c   1.000
_cell.angle_alpha   90.00
_cell.angle_beta   90.00
_cell.angle_gamma   90.00
#
_symmetry.space_group_name_H-M   'P 1'
#
loop_
_entity.id
_entity.type
_entity.pdbx_description
1 polymer ?
#
loop_
_entity_poly.entity_id
_entity_poly.type
_entity_poly.pdbx_seq_one_letter_code
_entity_poly.pdbx_strand_id
1 'polypeptide(L)'
;MINQRRTTNLQSIEVLSIDDLFHIESDEIPDNGIVEDLAKIIETKKSIDSMDLTLYTNGRRLNRAEKIKSIKWEGGLQFILHPDVPTWCIHFKVNSIKKAGHISFPYPEKNTIFDLLQKLNERLSLNDIPNFRELEFQSYGKLNVDAQLQTIENNSMIKIKLKFEKNVYDQSKYVLVNIRIDGEEGFSLYIKYSSKVSELKWLLACRGKKVLRLILQNGVVLDDDKTIMCYPIQNRACIEGHKGALGGVSGLGFTFADITEQKQLVLRFDENAPRWRTVKRGISFKAHCRNSYCEAGSRGDWVIVNKGFGVFSFGETITSLKCPACGKRVSRAENCGFFDCKWRFRGEKEDENEGLQECGDRVAMNDAYYTFAESNERWIYLKVEAREKDREFQMRKKNNCN
;
A
#
# COMPACT_ATOMS: atom_id res chain seq x y z
N MET A 1 -23.76 -52.81 17.77
CA MET A 1 -24.32 -52.79 16.40
C MET A 1 -23.94 -51.48 15.73
N ILE A 2 -23.66 -51.60 14.44
CA ILE A 2 -23.01 -50.67 13.52
C ILE A 2 -23.77 -49.35 13.40
N ASN A 3 -23.05 -48.22 13.35
CA ASN A 3 -23.33 -47.25 12.28
C ASN A 3 -22.13 -46.42 11.86
N GLN A 4 -22.06 -46.25 10.55
CA GLN A 4 -20.88 -46.06 9.72
C GLN A 4 -20.29 -44.65 9.79
N ARG A 5 -18.96 -44.58 9.85
CA ARG A 5 -18.18 -43.41 9.45
C ARG A 5 -18.41 -43.15 7.96
N ARG A 6 -18.92 -41.97 7.60
CA ARG A 6 -18.69 -41.40 6.27
C ARG A 6 -17.33 -40.72 6.28
N THR A 7 -16.36 -41.41 5.71
CA THR A 7 -15.12 -40.84 5.19
C THR A 7 -15.47 -39.92 4.03
N THR A 8 -15.32 -38.61 4.21
CA THR A 8 -15.10 -37.71 3.07
C THR A 8 -13.62 -37.75 2.74
N ASN A 9 -13.31 -38.34 1.59
CA ASN A 9 -11.99 -38.32 0.98
C ASN A 9 -11.46 -36.89 0.91
N LEU A 10 -10.42 -36.59 1.67
CA LEU A 10 -9.47 -35.53 1.34
C LEU A 10 -8.70 -36.01 0.12
N GLN A 11 -9.23 -35.74 -1.08
CA GLN A 11 -8.44 -35.82 -2.29
C GLN A 11 -7.35 -34.74 -2.21
N SER A 12 -6.11 -35.23 -2.28
CA SER A 12 -4.86 -34.52 -2.56
C SER A 12 -4.99 -33.05 -2.95
N ILE A 13 -4.42 -32.17 -2.11
CA ILE A 13 -4.03 -30.82 -2.50
C ILE A 13 -2.78 -30.98 -3.38
N GLU A 14 -2.97 -31.02 -4.69
CA GLU A 14 -1.88 -30.71 -5.62
C GLU A 14 -1.70 -29.18 -5.65
N VAL A 15 -0.63 -28.73 -5.01
CA VAL A 15 -0.08 -27.39 -5.16
C VAL A 15 0.49 -27.30 -6.58
N LEU A 16 0.04 -26.33 -7.37
CA LEU A 16 0.53 -26.11 -8.73
C LEU A 16 1.99 -25.66 -8.75
N SER A 17 2.64 -25.98 -9.89
CA SER A 17 4.07 -26.12 -10.10
C SER A 17 4.96 -24.94 -9.71
N ILE A 18 6.21 -25.32 -9.48
CA ILE A 18 7.34 -24.68 -8.82
C ILE A 18 7.96 -23.51 -9.62
N ASP A 19 7.43 -23.13 -10.78
CA ASP A 19 8.20 -22.30 -11.73
C ASP A 19 8.23 -20.79 -11.43
N ASP A 20 7.43 -20.29 -10.48
CA ASP A 20 7.48 -18.90 -10.01
C ASP A 20 7.71 -18.80 -8.47
N LEU A 21 8.10 -19.90 -7.81
CA LEU A 21 8.55 -19.90 -6.41
C LEU A 21 9.99 -19.39 -6.36
N PHE A 22 10.20 -18.23 -5.73
CA PHE A 22 11.54 -17.69 -5.51
C PHE A 22 12.33 -18.63 -4.59
N HIS A 23 13.26 -19.39 -5.16
CA HIS A 23 14.27 -20.10 -4.38
C HIS A 23 15.27 -19.08 -3.81
N ILE A 24 15.15 -18.79 -2.52
CA ILE A 24 16.31 -18.38 -1.71
C ILE A 24 17.01 -19.68 -1.37
N GLU A 25 18.26 -19.84 -1.79
CA GLU A 25 19.03 -21.04 -1.48
C GLU A 25 19.19 -21.12 0.05
N SER A 26 19.13 -22.33 0.62
CA SER A 26 19.05 -22.51 2.07
C SER A 26 20.26 -21.94 2.82
N ASP A 27 21.41 -21.87 2.15
CA ASP A 27 22.68 -21.31 2.59
C ASP A 27 22.70 -19.77 2.61
N GLU A 28 21.77 -19.10 1.93
CA GLU A 28 21.63 -17.65 1.97
C GLU A 28 20.76 -17.16 3.13
N ILE A 29 20.04 -18.07 3.78
CA ILE A 29 19.22 -17.76 4.95
C ILE A 29 20.15 -17.71 6.17
N PRO A 30 20.32 -16.55 6.84
CA PRO A 30 21.21 -16.46 7.97
C PRO A 30 20.71 -17.34 9.11
N ASP A 31 21.48 -18.39 9.41
CA ASP A 31 21.17 -19.36 10.46
C ASP A 31 20.87 -18.71 11.81
N ASN A 32 21.51 -17.59 12.13
CA ASN A 32 21.31 -16.87 13.39
C ASN A 32 20.47 -15.59 13.24
N GLY A 33 19.88 -15.36 12.07
CA GLY A 33 19.11 -14.15 11.77
C GLY A 33 17.66 -14.20 12.27
N ILE A 34 17.00 -13.07 12.14
CA ILE A 34 15.56 -12.92 12.33
C ILE A 34 14.85 -12.75 10.97
N VAL A 35 13.54 -12.89 10.97
CA VAL A 35 12.69 -12.73 9.77
C VAL A 35 12.88 -11.37 9.09
N GLU A 36 13.24 -10.31 9.82
CA GLU A 36 13.60 -9.00 9.23
C GLU A 36 14.84 -9.08 8.34
N ASP A 37 15.87 -9.83 8.72
CA ASP A 37 17.10 -9.98 7.94
C ASP A 37 16.79 -10.66 6.59
N LEU A 38 15.92 -11.68 6.63
CA LEU A 38 15.43 -12.35 5.44
C LEU A 38 14.65 -11.41 4.52
N ALA A 39 13.83 -10.52 5.08
CA ALA A 39 13.11 -9.51 4.30
C ALA A 39 14.06 -8.49 3.64
N LYS A 40 15.16 -8.11 4.31
CA LYS A 40 16.19 -7.22 3.72
C LYS A 40 16.96 -7.90 2.58
N ILE A 41 17.24 -9.20 2.71
CA ILE A 41 17.84 -9.99 1.62
C ILE A 41 16.91 -9.99 0.40
N ILE A 42 15.60 -10.21 0.61
CA ILE A 42 14.59 -10.15 -0.47
C ILE A 42 14.54 -8.76 -1.08
N GLU A 43 14.56 -7.70 -0.27
CA GLU A 43 14.59 -6.32 -0.75
C GLU A 43 15.78 -6.07 -1.68
N THR A 44 16.96 -6.49 -1.27
CA THR A 44 18.19 -6.33 -2.06
C THR A 44 18.10 -7.09 -3.38
N LYS A 45 17.56 -8.31 -3.38
CA LYS A 45 17.50 -9.17 -4.57
C LYS A 45 16.40 -8.82 -5.54
N LYS A 46 15.29 -8.26 -5.05
CA LYS A 46 14.06 -8.10 -5.85
C LYS A 46 13.60 -6.65 -5.97
N SER A 47 14.32 -5.71 -5.35
CA SER A 47 13.95 -4.30 -5.31
C SER A 47 12.53 -4.10 -4.75
N ILE A 48 12.11 -4.98 -3.84
CA ILE A 48 10.84 -4.90 -3.12
C ILE A 48 11.14 -4.38 -1.72
N ASP A 49 10.62 -3.20 -1.37
CA ASP A 49 10.80 -2.62 -0.03
C ASP A 49 10.46 -3.65 1.06
N SER A 50 11.41 -3.90 1.98
CA SER A 50 11.19 -4.83 3.07
C SER A 50 10.03 -4.42 3.96
N MET A 51 9.57 -3.16 3.96
CA MET A 51 8.33 -2.78 4.66
C MET A 51 7.05 -3.30 4.01
N ASP A 52 7.08 -3.66 2.72
CA ASP A 52 5.92 -4.17 1.97
C ASP A 52 5.82 -5.70 1.97
N LEU A 53 6.82 -6.37 2.53
CA LEU A 53 6.86 -7.83 2.61
C LEU A 53 6.08 -8.33 3.82
N THR A 54 5.30 -9.40 3.65
CA THR A 54 4.86 -10.22 4.78
C THR A 54 5.25 -11.66 4.48
N LEU A 55 6.08 -12.24 5.34
CA LEU A 55 6.62 -13.58 5.15
C LEU A 55 5.68 -14.61 5.79
N TYR A 56 5.41 -15.71 5.10
CA TYR A 56 4.57 -16.81 5.58
C TYR A 56 5.31 -18.15 5.46
N THR A 57 5.02 -19.07 6.36
CA THR A 57 5.40 -20.48 6.22
C THR A 57 4.24 -21.34 6.67
N ASN A 58 3.90 -22.39 5.92
CA ASN A 58 2.80 -23.29 6.30
C ASN A 58 1.49 -22.57 6.65
N GLY A 59 1.15 -21.52 5.90
CA GLY A 59 -0.03 -20.68 6.15
C GLY A 59 0.05 -19.77 7.40
N ARG A 60 1.16 -19.78 8.14
CA ARG A 60 1.39 -18.94 9.32
C ARG A 60 2.19 -17.70 8.95
N ARG A 61 1.71 -16.51 9.34
CA ARG A 61 2.46 -15.25 9.25
C ARG A 61 3.67 -15.30 10.19
N LEU A 62 4.85 -15.01 9.66
CA LEU A 62 6.09 -14.92 10.42
C LEU A 62 6.20 -13.53 11.10
N ASN A 63 6.58 -13.50 12.37
CA ASN A 63 6.86 -12.24 13.05
C ASN A 63 8.27 -11.75 12.65
N ARG A 64 8.45 -10.45 12.35
CA ARG A 64 9.75 -9.88 11.94
C ARG A 64 10.88 -10.13 12.94
N ALA A 65 10.56 -10.19 14.23
CA ALA A 65 11.53 -10.46 15.29
C ALA A 65 11.71 -11.97 15.58
N GLU A 66 10.97 -12.86 14.90
CA GLU A 66 11.10 -14.30 15.09
C GLU A 66 12.45 -14.79 14.58
N LYS A 67 13.11 -15.65 15.36
CA LYS A 67 14.39 -16.25 14.97
C LYS A 67 14.15 -17.25 13.85
N ILE A 68 14.91 -17.16 12.76
CA ILE A 68 14.80 -18.05 11.60
C ILE A 68 14.93 -19.52 12.01
N LYS A 69 15.87 -19.85 12.90
CA LYS A 69 16.04 -21.21 13.46
C LYS A 69 14.82 -21.81 14.15
N SER A 70 13.91 -20.98 14.65
CA SER A 70 12.69 -21.44 15.32
C SER A 70 11.56 -21.80 14.36
N ILE A 71 11.74 -21.50 13.07
CA ILE A 71 10.74 -21.66 12.04
C ILE A 71 10.87 -23.06 11.43
N LYS A 72 9.78 -23.83 11.44
CA LYS A 72 9.72 -25.12 10.73
C LYS A 72 9.52 -24.89 9.24
N TRP A 73 10.49 -25.31 8.45
CA TRP A 73 10.51 -25.23 6.99
C TRP A 73 9.93 -26.48 6.34
N GLU A 74 8.67 -26.81 6.63
CA GLU A 74 7.97 -27.87 5.90
C GLU A 74 7.29 -27.23 4.67
N GLY A 75 7.54 -27.72 3.46
CA GLY A 75 6.83 -27.24 2.25
C GLY A 75 7.36 -25.96 1.56
N GLY A 76 8.57 -25.50 1.91
CA GLY A 76 9.19 -24.32 1.30
C GLY A 76 8.66 -22.99 1.85
N LEU A 77 9.42 -21.92 1.63
CA LEU A 77 9.07 -20.58 2.12
C LEU A 77 8.16 -19.87 1.11
N GLN A 78 6.99 -19.43 1.57
CA GLN A 78 6.02 -18.72 0.73
C GLN A 78 5.99 -17.24 1.11
N PHE A 79 6.19 -16.38 0.13
CA PHE A 79 6.18 -14.93 0.33
C PHE A 79 4.88 -14.35 -0.17
N ILE A 80 4.24 -13.51 0.64
CA ILE A 80 3.10 -12.71 0.18
C ILE A 80 3.53 -11.25 0.24
N LEU A 81 3.60 -10.62 -0.93
CA LEU A 81 3.70 -9.17 -1.07
C LEU A 81 2.40 -8.52 -0.58
N HIS A 82 2.33 -8.07 0.66
CA HIS A 82 1.30 -7.09 1.02
C HIS A 82 1.61 -6.28 2.29
N PRO A 83 1.36 -4.95 2.27
CA PRO A 83 1.28 -4.10 3.45
C PRO A 83 -0.01 -4.41 4.21
N ASP A 84 0.08 -5.04 5.38
CA ASP A 84 -1.00 -5.31 6.34
C ASP A 84 -2.36 -5.73 5.78
N VAL A 85 -2.61 -7.03 5.82
CA VAL A 85 -3.94 -7.60 5.60
C VAL A 85 -4.86 -7.20 6.77
N PRO A 86 -5.89 -6.36 6.57
CA PRO A 86 -6.97 -6.22 7.55
C PRO A 86 -7.64 -7.58 7.72
N THR A 87 -8.37 -7.82 8.81
CA THR A 87 -9.13 -9.06 9.09
C THR A 87 -10.16 -9.47 8.01
N TRP A 88 -10.22 -8.74 6.89
CA TRP A 88 -11.15 -8.88 5.78
C TRP A 88 -10.35 -9.23 4.52
N CYS A 89 -10.39 -10.51 4.16
CA CYS A 89 -9.71 -11.05 2.98
C CYS A 89 -10.75 -11.71 2.07
N ILE A 90 -10.65 -11.43 0.77
CA ILE A 90 -11.42 -12.16 -0.22
C ILE A 90 -10.43 -13.09 -0.94
N HIS A 91 -10.75 -14.38 -0.94
CA HIS A 91 -9.92 -15.41 -1.55
C HIS A 91 -10.45 -15.71 -2.96
N PHE A 92 -9.60 -15.57 -3.97
CA PHE A 92 -9.96 -15.84 -5.35
C PHE A 92 -9.40 -17.18 -5.76
N LYS A 93 -10.24 -18.00 -6.38
CA LYS A 93 -9.81 -19.13 -7.17
C LYS A 93 -9.90 -18.72 -8.64
N VAL A 94 -8.75 -18.42 -9.23
CA VAL A 94 -8.67 -18.06 -10.64
C VAL A 94 -8.52 -19.34 -11.45
N ASN A 95 -9.55 -19.67 -12.21
CA ASN A 95 -9.49 -20.72 -13.21
C ASN A 95 -9.28 -20.05 -14.58
N SER A 96 -8.03 -19.79 -14.94
CA SER A 96 -7.68 -19.39 -16.31
C SER A 96 -7.46 -20.63 -17.18
N ILE A 97 -7.69 -20.48 -18.49
CA ILE A 97 -7.47 -21.54 -19.51
C ILE A 97 -6.00 -22.00 -19.55
N LYS A 98 -5.06 -21.17 -19.07
CA LYS A 98 -3.61 -21.44 -19.11
C LYS A 98 -2.93 -21.64 -17.75
N LYS A 99 -3.54 -21.21 -16.64
CA LYS A 99 -3.02 -21.38 -15.27
C LYS A 99 -4.20 -21.45 -14.29
N ALA A 100 -4.27 -22.50 -13.48
CA ALA A 100 -5.10 -22.49 -12.29
C ALA A 100 -4.26 -21.88 -11.15
N GLY A 101 -4.88 -21.08 -10.29
CA GLY A 101 -4.15 -20.42 -9.20
C GLY A 101 -5.08 -19.91 -8.13
N HIS A 102 -4.62 -19.99 -6.89
CA HIS A 102 -5.27 -19.35 -5.76
C HIS A 102 -4.58 -18.01 -5.50
N ILE A 103 -5.34 -16.91 -5.53
CA ILE A 103 -4.82 -15.58 -5.29
C ILE A 103 -5.63 -14.95 -4.17
N SER A 104 -4.94 -14.44 -3.16
CA SER A 104 -5.57 -13.76 -2.04
C SER A 104 -5.22 -12.28 -2.10
N PHE A 105 -6.25 -11.42 -2.04
CA PHE A 105 -6.07 -9.98 -1.94
C PHE A 105 -6.59 -9.48 -0.60
N PRO A 106 -5.79 -8.67 0.10
CA PRO A 106 -6.28 -7.85 1.20
C PRO A 106 -7.10 -6.69 0.67
N TYR A 107 -8.12 -6.31 1.44
CA TYR A 107 -9.15 -5.45 0.90
C TYR A 107 -9.60 -4.33 1.83
N PRO A 108 -9.52 -3.06 1.41
CA PRO A 108 -10.21 -1.95 2.06
C PRO A 108 -11.65 -1.83 1.55
N GLU A 109 -12.65 -1.82 2.44
CA GLU A 109 -14.11 -1.75 2.19
C GLU A 109 -14.57 -0.74 1.10
N LYS A 110 -13.75 0.29 0.83
CA LYS A 110 -14.06 1.42 -0.05
C LYS A 110 -13.65 1.23 -1.51
N ASN A 111 -12.84 0.24 -1.82
CA ASN A 111 -12.40 0.00 -3.19
C ASN A 111 -13.60 -0.45 -4.04
N THR A 112 -13.42 -0.48 -5.35
CA THR A 112 -14.40 -0.98 -6.31
C THR A 112 -13.98 -2.34 -6.86
N ILE A 113 -14.89 -3.04 -7.53
CA ILE A 113 -14.55 -4.23 -8.31
C ILE A 113 -13.49 -3.91 -9.37
N PHE A 114 -13.51 -2.70 -9.92
CA PHE A 114 -12.47 -2.20 -10.83
C PHE A 114 -11.08 -2.16 -10.20
N ASP A 115 -10.94 -1.65 -8.98
CA ASP A 115 -9.62 -1.59 -8.30
C ASP A 115 -9.06 -3.00 -8.05
N LEU A 116 -9.93 -3.96 -7.74
CA LEU A 116 -9.56 -5.36 -7.59
C LEU A 116 -9.14 -5.99 -8.93
N LEU A 117 -9.86 -5.69 -10.01
CA LEU A 117 -9.50 -6.13 -11.36
C LEU A 117 -8.11 -5.63 -11.76
N GLN A 118 -7.79 -4.38 -11.44
CA GLN A 118 -6.47 -3.82 -11.68
C GLN A 118 -5.39 -4.58 -10.91
N LYS A 119 -5.59 -4.85 -9.62
CA LYS A 119 -4.66 -5.65 -8.81
C LYS A 119 -4.49 -7.09 -9.30
N LEU A 120 -5.58 -7.72 -9.75
CA LEU A 120 -5.55 -9.05 -10.37
C LEU A 120 -4.72 -9.06 -11.65
N ASN A 121 -4.89 -8.03 -12.49
CA ASN A 121 -4.14 -7.88 -13.73
C ASN A 121 -2.65 -7.71 -13.48
N GLU A 122 -2.29 -6.86 -12.51
CA GLU A 122 -0.91 -6.65 -12.08
C GLU A 122 -0.27 -7.94 -11.55
N ARG A 123 -0.98 -8.70 -10.71
CA ARG A 123 -0.43 -9.91 -10.08
C ARG A 123 -0.32 -11.13 -10.98
N LEU A 124 -1.22 -11.27 -11.94
CA LEU A 124 -1.20 -12.39 -12.86
C LEU A 124 -0.26 -12.13 -14.05
N SER A 125 0.46 -10.99 -14.06
CA SER A 125 1.28 -10.53 -15.18
C SER A 125 0.52 -10.63 -16.50
N LEU A 126 -0.78 -10.33 -16.48
CA LEU A 126 -1.67 -10.42 -17.65
C LEU A 126 -1.49 -9.18 -18.54
N ASN A 127 -0.23 -8.73 -18.69
CA ASN A 127 0.19 -7.57 -19.45
C ASN A 127 -0.33 -7.60 -20.90
N ASP A 128 -0.70 -8.79 -21.42
CA ASP A 128 -1.24 -8.96 -22.75
C ASP A 128 -2.76 -8.89 -22.89
N ILE A 129 -3.56 -8.89 -21.82
CA ILE A 129 -5.01 -9.07 -21.97
C ILE A 129 -5.83 -8.13 -21.08
N PRO A 130 -6.06 -6.88 -21.51
CA PRO A 130 -6.88 -5.91 -20.78
C PRO A 130 -8.39 -6.12 -20.95
N ASN A 131 -8.83 -7.33 -21.33
CA ASN A 131 -10.19 -7.60 -21.79
C ASN A 131 -11.05 -8.25 -20.69
N PHE A 132 -11.14 -7.64 -19.51
CA PHE A 132 -12.07 -8.09 -18.46
C PHE A 132 -13.28 -7.15 -18.39
N ARG A 133 -14.34 -7.45 -19.16
CA ARG A 133 -15.67 -6.85 -18.90
C ARG A 133 -16.48 -7.61 -17.89
N GLU A 134 -16.33 -8.93 -17.83
CA GLU A 134 -17.20 -9.78 -17.04
C GLU A 134 -16.41 -10.76 -16.21
N LEU A 135 -16.33 -10.47 -14.91
CA LEU A 135 -16.15 -11.49 -13.91
C LEU A 135 -17.52 -12.06 -13.60
N GLU A 136 -17.76 -13.29 -14.04
CA GLU A 136 -18.91 -14.05 -13.57
C GLU A 136 -18.50 -14.74 -12.27
N PHE A 137 -18.96 -14.18 -11.15
CA PHE A 137 -18.73 -14.72 -9.82
C PHE A 137 -19.71 -15.88 -9.65
N GLN A 138 -19.22 -17.12 -9.54
CA GLN A 138 -20.13 -18.27 -9.41
C GLN A 138 -21.15 -18.14 -8.27
N SER A 139 -20.80 -17.42 -7.19
CA SER A 139 -21.67 -17.21 -6.04
C SER A 139 -22.46 -15.89 -6.08
N TYR A 140 -22.09 -14.94 -6.94
CA TYR A 140 -22.64 -13.57 -6.94
C TYR A 140 -23.18 -13.10 -8.30
N GLY A 141 -23.11 -13.94 -9.35
CA GLY A 141 -23.49 -13.56 -10.70
C GLY A 141 -22.55 -12.51 -11.32
N LYS A 142 -23.08 -11.68 -12.22
CA LYS A 142 -22.32 -10.55 -12.80
C LYS A 142 -22.32 -9.39 -11.80
N LEU A 143 -21.13 -8.97 -11.37
CA LEU A 143 -20.99 -7.79 -10.53
C LEU A 143 -20.66 -6.54 -11.35
N ASN A 144 -21.23 -5.40 -10.97
CA ASN A 144 -20.94 -4.11 -11.60
C ASN A 144 -19.53 -3.64 -11.21
N VAL A 145 -18.68 -3.27 -12.18
CA VAL A 145 -17.29 -2.83 -11.96
C VAL A 145 -17.15 -1.65 -10.99
N ASP A 146 -18.17 -0.79 -10.92
CA ASP A 146 -18.20 0.37 -10.04
C ASP A 146 -18.73 0.04 -8.63
N ALA A 147 -19.28 -1.16 -8.41
CA ALA A 147 -19.77 -1.54 -7.09
C ALA A 147 -18.61 -1.75 -6.11
N GLN A 148 -18.85 -1.33 -4.87
CA GLN A 148 -17.89 -1.46 -3.78
C GLN A 148 -17.80 -2.91 -3.33
N LEU A 149 -16.61 -3.46 -3.07
CA LEU A 149 -16.53 -4.88 -2.73
C LEU A 149 -17.00 -5.20 -1.30
N GLN A 150 -17.41 -4.20 -0.51
CA GLN A 150 -18.18 -4.43 0.71
C GLN A 150 -19.48 -5.21 0.45
N THR A 151 -19.96 -5.28 -0.80
CA THR A 151 -21.11 -6.11 -1.19
C THR A 151 -20.79 -7.60 -1.29
N ILE A 152 -19.54 -8.01 -1.08
CA ILE A 152 -19.10 -9.40 -1.11
C ILE A 152 -18.80 -9.85 0.32
N GLU A 153 -19.32 -11.01 0.73
CA GLU A 153 -19.06 -11.55 2.08
C GLU A 153 -17.57 -11.86 2.30
N ASN A 154 -17.10 -11.61 3.52
CA ASN A 154 -15.72 -11.88 3.92
C ASN A 154 -15.37 -13.37 3.73
N ASN A 155 -14.12 -13.66 3.32
CA ASN A 155 -13.62 -15.01 3.02
C ASN A 155 -14.38 -15.76 1.89
N SER A 156 -15.22 -15.08 1.12
CA SER A 156 -15.87 -15.69 -0.04
C SER A 156 -14.83 -16.24 -1.01
N MET A 157 -15.02 -17.50 -1.41
CA MET A 157 -14.26 -18.06 -2.53
C MET A 157 -14.90 -17.62 -3.83
N ILE A 158 -14.21 -16.74 -4.53
CA ILE A 158 -14.69 -16.23 -5.81
C ILE A 158 -14.03 -17.01 -6.93
N LYS A 159 -14.84 -17.75 -7.68
CA LYS A 159 -14.40 -18.30 -8.96
C LYS A 159 -14.49 -17.23 -10.02
N ILE A 160 -13.34 -16.89 -10.57
CA ILE A 160 -13.24 -15.96 -11.69
C ILE A 160 -13.29 -16.78 -12.97
N LYS A 161 -14.35 -16.61 -13.76
CA LYS A 161 -14.41 -17.07 -15.15
C LYS A 161 -13.98 -15.93 -16.05
N LEU A 162 -12.77 -16.00 -16.58
CA LEU A 162 -12.26 -15.00 -17.53
C LEU A 162 -12.96 -15.20 -18.88
N LYS A 163 -13.94 -14.34 -19.20
CA LYS A 163 -14.48 -14.24 -20.55
C LYS A 163 -13.65 -13.23 -21.33
N PHE A 164 -12.89 -13.72 -22.29
CA PHE A 164 -12.13 -12.87 -23.21
C PHE A 164 -13.10 -12.27 -24.24
N GLU A 165 -13.62 -11.08 -23.97
CA GLU A 165 -14.28 -10.28 -25.01
C GLU A 165 -13.28 -9.28 -25.58
N LYS A 166 -13.04 -9.33 -26.90
CA LYS A 166 -12.20 -8.33 -27.57
C LYS A 166 -12.78 -6.92 -27.34
N ASN A 167 -11.96 -6.03 -26.78
CA ASN A 167 -12.03 -4.56 -26.86
C ASN A 167 -12.94 -3.80 -25.90
N VAL A 168 -12.56 -3.72 -24.61
CA VAL A 168 -13.33 -2.89 -23.69
C VAL A 168 -12.55 -2.28 -22.53
N TYR A 169 -11.96 -1.14 -22.81
CA TYR A 169 -12.11 0.00 -21.90
C TYR A 169 -12.97 1.02 -22.62
N ASP A 170 -13.67 1.87 -21.88
CA ASP A 170 -14.25 3.08 -22.46
C ASP A 170 -13.08 3.95 -22.95
N GLN A 171 -12.72 3.77 -24.23
CA GLN A 171 -11.63 4.48 -24.89
C GLN A 171 -11.86 6.00 -24.89
N SER A 172 -13.04 6.47 -24.48
CA SER A 172 -13.30 7.89 -24.24
C SER A 172 -12.74 8.41 -22.90
N LYS A 173 -12.42 7.55 -21.93
CA LYS A 173 -12.02 7.95 -20.56
C LYS A 173 -10.58 7.58 -20.19
N TYR A 174 -10.06 6.49 -20.76
CA TYR A 174 -8.73 5.97 -20.43
C TYR A 174 -7.88 5.77 -21.67
N VAL A 175 -6.57 5.83 -21.46
CA VAL A 175 -5.56 5.55 -22.46
C VAL A 175 -4.53 4.59 -21.88
N LEU A 176 -4.22 3.51 -22.61
CA LEU A 176 -3.05 2.70 -22.31
C LEU A 176 -1.82 3.44 -22.82
N VAL A 177 -0.78 3.61 -22.03
CA VAL A 177 0.50 4.17 -22.48
C VAL A 177 1.62 3.19 -22.17
N ASN A 178 2.65 3.18 -23.01
CA ASN A 178 3.89 2.46 -22.76
C ASN A 178 4.90 3.45 -22.22
N ILE A 179 5.49 3.15 -21.08
CA ILE A 179 6.45 4.04 -20.42
C ILE A 179 7.81 3.36 -20.43
N ARG A 180 8.81 4.01 -21.03
CA ARG A 180 10.22 3.59 -20.98
C ARG A 180 11.00 4.60 -20.17
N ILE A 181 11.95 4.16 -19.35
CA ILE A 181 12.68 5.07 -18.47
C ILE A 181 14.18 4.91 -18.74
N ASP A 182 14.82 5.96 -19.22
CA ASP A 182 16.26 5.98 -19.57
C ASP A 182 16.73 4.77 -20.40
N GLY A 183 15.89 4.32 -21.34
CA GLY A 183 16.19 3.16 -22.20
C GLY A 183 16.00 1.80 -21.52
N GLU A 184 15.54 1.73 -20.27
CA GLU A 184 15.09 0.49 -19.63
C GLU A 184 13.90 -0.14 -20.37
N GLU A 185 13.69 -1.44 -20.15
CA GLU A 185 12.51 -2.15 -20.65
C GLU A 185 11.23 -1.46 -20.15
N GLY A 186 10.36 -1.12 -21.11
CA GLY A 186 9.17 -0.34 -20.82
C GLY A 186 8.04 -1.18 -20.22
N PHE A 187 7.10 -0.52 -19.56
CA PHE A 187 5.88 -1.15 -19.06
C PHE A 187 4.64 -0.36 -19.47
N SER A 188 3.50 -1.03 -19.54
CA SER A 188 2.24 -0.41 -19.94
C SER A 188 1.41 -0.01 -18.73
N LEU A 189 0.77 1.16 -18.78
CA LEU A 189 -0.08 1.69 -17.72
C LEU A 189 -1.36 2.27 -18.33
N TYR A 190 -2.51 1.99 -17.72
CA TYR A 190 -3.74 2.73 -18.02
C TYR A 190 -3.79 4.04 -17.24
N ILE A 191 -4.07 5.14 -17.93
CA ILE A 191 -4.18 6.47 -17.32
C ILE A 191 -5.49 7.10 -17.76
N LYS A 192 -6.15 7.79 -16.83
CA LYS A 192 -7.35 8.55 -17.15
C LYS A 192 -6.97 9.81 -17.93
N TYR A 193 -7.71 10.12 -18.99
CA TYR A 193 -7.49 11.34 -19.78
C TYR A 193 -7.54 12.62 -18.95
N SER A 194 -8.35 12.64 -17.89
CA SER A 194 -8.48 13.80 -16.99
C SER A 194 -7.39 13.90 -15.91
N SER A 195 -6.49 12.92 -15.77
CA SER A 195 -5.43 12.95 -14.75
C SER A 195 -4.34 13.96 -15.13
N LYS A 196 -3.74 14.61 -14.14
CA LYS A 196 -2.59 15.49 -14.35
C LYS A 196 -1.31 14.69 -14.65
N VAL A 197 -0.36 15.28 -15.36
CA VAL A 197 0.96 14.67 -15.58
C VAL A 197 1.73 14.46 -14.27
N SER A 198 1.56 15.35 -13.29
CA SER A 198 2.08 15.16 -11.93
C SER A 198 1.57 13.87 -11.27
N GLU A 199 0.30 13.50 -11.48
CA GLU A 199 -0.26 12.23 -11.00
C GLU A 199 0.39 11.03 -11.69
N LEU A 200 0.70 11.14 -12.99
CA LEU A 200 1.45 10.12 -13.73
C LEU A 200 2.87 9.96 -13.18
N LYS A 201 3.63 11.06 -13.02
CA LYS A 201 4.96 11.00 -12.40
C LYS A 201 4.92 10.42 -11.00
N TRP A 202 3.87 10.73 -10.25
CA TRP A 202 3.64 10.16 -8.93
C TRP A 202 3.37 8.64 -8.98
N LEU A 203 2.56 8.16 -9.92
CA LEU A 203 2.32 6.72 -10.15
C LEU A 203 3.61 5.97 -10.53
N LEU A 204 4.54 6.64 -11.19
CA LEU A 204 5.88 6.11 -11.48
C LEU A 204 6.74 6.06 -10.22
N ALA A 205 6.73 7.12 -9.41
CA ALA A 205 7.45 7.17 -8.14
C ALA A 205 7.01 6.06 -7.18
N CYS A 206 5.71 5.76 -7.09
CA CYS A 206 5.19 4.63 -6.30
C CYS A 206 5.68 3.26 -6.79
N ARG A 207 6.12 3.15 -8.04
CA ARG A 207 6.76 1.96 -8.61
C ARG A 207 8.29 1.98 -8.48
N GLY A 208 8.84 2.85 -7.63
CA GLY A 208 10.28 3.04 -7.47
C GLY A 208 10.94 3.71 -8.67
N LYS A 209 10.16 4.28 -9.60
CA LYS A 209 10.66 4.92 -10.81
C LYS A 209 10.60 6.44 -10.67
N LYS A 210 11.72 7.05 -10.26
CA LYS A 210 11.85 8.51 -10.18
C LYS A 210 12.05 9.10 -11.57
N VAL A 211 11.09 9.86 -12.07
CA VAL A 211 11.14 10.48 -13.40
C VAL A 211 10.97 11.98 -13.26
N LEU A 212 11.93 12.75 -13.79
CA LEU A 212 11.88 14.21 -13.76
C LEU A 212 11.15 14.79 -14.96
N ARG A 213 11.33 14.20 -16.14
CA ARG A 213 10.66 14.62 -17.37
C ARG A 213 10.02 13.43 -18.06
N LEU A 214 8.80 13.65 -18.53
CA LEU A 214 8.10 12.73 -19.41
C LEU A 214 8.01 13.39 -20.78
N ILE A 215 8.39 12.66 -21.82
CA ILE A 215 8.52 13.17 -23.18
C ILE A 215 7.79 12.22 -24.11
N LEU A 216 7.00 12.75 -25.03
CA LEU A 216 6.37 11.97 -26.09
C LEU A 216 7.38 11.70 -27.22
N GLN A 217 7.15 10.67 -28.02
CA GLN A 217 8.00 10.35 -29.18
C GLN A 217 8.18 11.50 -30.18
N ASN A 218 7.25 12.45 -30.23
CA ASN A 218 7.35 13.65 -31.06
C ASN A 218 8.17 14.78 -30.41
N GLY A 219 8.85 14.52 -29.29
CA GLY A 219 9.67 15.48 -28.56
C GLY A 219 8.91 16.41 -27.60
N VAL A 220 7.58 16.28 -27.51
CA VAL A 220 6.78 17.13 -26.61
C VAL A 220 7.02 16.73 -25.15
N VAL A 221 7.50 17.67 -24.35
CA VAL A 221 7.66 17.52 -22.90
C VAL A 221 6.31 17.71 -22.22
N LEU A 222 5.93 16.76 -21.36
CA LEU A 222 4.71 16.83 -20.56
C LEU A 222 4.91 17.74 -19.34
N ASP A 223 3.92 18.59 -19.11
CA ASP A 223 3.87 19.64 -18.08
C ASP A 223 3.00 19.15 -16.92
N ASP A 224 3.53 19.22 -15.70
CA ASP A 224 2.98 18.61 -14.49
C ASP A 224 1.58 19.08 -14.14
N ASP A 225 1.21 20.31 -14.55
CA ASP A 225 -0.10 20.89 -14.27
C ASP A 225 -1.15 20.61 -15.34
N LYS A 226 -0.73 20.13 -16.51
CA LYS A 226 -1.64 19.77 -17.60
C LYS A 226 -2.15 18.35 -17.42
N THR A 227 -3.35 18.11 -17.94
CA THR A 227 -3.95 16.78 -17.96
C THR A 227 -3.49 15.97 -19.16
N ILE A 228 -3.57 14.64 -19.08
CA ILE A 228 -3.22 13.73 -20.19
C ILE A 228 -3.98 14.09 -21.49
N MET A 229 -5.25 14.49 -21.40
CA MET A 229 -6.05 14.91 -22.55
C MET A 229 -5.58 16.19 -23.24
N CYS A 230 -4.70 16.98 -22.62
CA CYS A 230 -4.12 18.16 -23.26
C CYS A 230 -3.06 17.79 -24.32
N TYR A 231 -2.70 16.51 -24.40
CA TYR A 231 -1.67 16.00 -25.29
C TYR A 231 -2.26 15.02 -26.30
N PRO A 232 -1.64 14.87 -27.48
CA PRO A 232 -2.06 13.90 -28.49
C PRO A 232 -1.62 12.47 -28.12
N ILE A 233 -1.88 12.06 -26.88
CA ILE A 233 -1.54 10.73 -26.36
C ILE A 233 -2.64 9.77 -26.79
N GLN A 234 -2.30 8.91 -27.74
CA GLN A 234 -3.17 7.84 -28.23
C GLN A 234 -2.97 6.55 -27.44
N ASN A 235 -3.89 5.61 -27.61
CA ASN A 235 -3.77 4.29 -27.00
C ASN A 235 -2.48 3.60 -27.48
N ARG A 236 -1.72 3.05 -26.51
CA ARG A 236 -0.37 2.49 -26.63
C ARG A 236 0.72 3.48 -27.05
N ALA A 237 0.48 4.79 -26.92
CA ALA A 237 1.53 5.78 -27.13
C ALA A 237 2.72 5.52 -26.20
N CYS A 238 3.93 5.73 -26.71
CA CYS A 238 5.14 5.60 -25.92
C CYS A 238 5.51 6.95 -25.30
N ILE A 239 5.75 6.94 -24.00
CA ILE A 239 6.24 8.07 -23.21
C ILE A 239 7.62 7.70 -22.68
N GLU A 240 8.60 8.53 -22.98
CA GLU A 240 9.97 8.40 -22.47
C GLU A 240 10.11 9.20 -21.18
N GLY A 241 10.40 8.49 -20.10
CA GLY A 241 10.78 9.05 -18.82
C GLY A 241 12.28 9.22 -18.76
N HIS A 242 12.73 10.41 -18.37
CA HIS A 242 14.13 10.67 -18.09
C HIS A 242 14.35 10.92 -16.61
N LYS A 243 15.28 10.17 -16.01
CA LYS A 243 15.90 10.56 -14.73
C LYS A 243 16.77 11.78 -15.03
N GLY A 244 16.55 12.89 -14.33
CA GLY A 244 17.47 14.01 -14.45
C GLY A 244 18.77 13.72 -13.69
N ALA A 245 19.89 14.26 -14.19
CA ALA A 245 21.10 14.36 -13.40
C ALA A 245 20.82 15.15 -12.13
N LEU A 246 21.35 14.69 -11.00
CA LEU A 246 21.32 15.34 -9.68
C LEU A 246 21.71 16.82 -9.84
N GLY A 247 20.72 17.70 -9.77
CA GLY A 247 20.87 19.10 -10.13
C GLY A 247 19.54 19.83 -10.14
N GLY A 248 19.05 20.17 -8.94
CA GLY A 248 18.17 21.32 -8.73
C GLY A 248 16.79 21.32 -9.41
N VAL A 249 16.00 20.26 -9.26
CA VAL A 249 14.55 20.32 -9.58
C VAL A 249 13.74 20.25 -8.29
N SER A 250 13.48 21.44 -7.74
CA SER A 250 12.43 21.67 -6.75
C SER A 250 11.09 21.31 -7.38
N GLY A 251 10.45 20.21 -6.95
CA GLY A 251 9.09 19.90 -7.43
C GLY A 251 8.55 18.49 -7.16
N LEU A 252 9.40 17.51 -6.87
CA LEU A 252 8.93 16.15 -6.52
C LEU A 252 8.67 15.95 -5.02
N GLY A 253 9.18 16.87 -4.20
CA GLY A 253 9.07 16.81 -2.75
C GLY A 253 7.77 17.39 -2.20
N PHE A 254 7.52 17.12 -0.92
CA PHE A 254 6.31 17.48 -0.24
C PHE A 254 6.69 17.98 1.17
N THR A 255 6.10 19.08 1.64
CA THR A 255 6.36 19.59 2.99
C THR A 255 5.61 18.80 4.06
N PHE A 256 6.33 18.41 5.12
CA PHE A 256 5.79 17.70 6.28
C PHE A 256 6.74 17.83 7.47
N ALA A 257 6.24 17.58 8.69
CA ALA A 257 7.08 17.56 9.88
C ALA A 257 8.26 16.58 9.75
N ASP A 258 9.34 16.91 10.45
CA ASP A 258 10.46 16.01 10.65
C ASP A 258 10.07 14.95 11.67
N ILE A 259 9.93 13.70 11.23
CA ILE A 259 9.51 12.58 12.09
C ILE A 259 10.68 11.76 12.64
N THR A 260 11.88 12.32 12.64
CA THR A 260 13.06 11.74 13.29
C THR A 260 12.95 11.80 14.82
N GLU A 261 13.72 10.93 15.49
CA GLU A 261 13.69 10.79 16.94
C GLU A 261 14.03 12.08 17.69
N GLN A 262 14.95 12.87 17.13
CA GLN A 262 15.40 14.15 17.69
C GLN A 262 14.28 15.19 17.77
N LYS A 263 13.19 14.99 17.01
CA LYS A 263 12.05 15.90 16.94
C LYS A 263 10.81 15.34 17.62
N GLN A 264 10.88 14.13 18.20
CA GLN A 264 9.73 13.51 18.82
C GLN A 264 9.28 14.28 20.07
N LEU A 265 7.97 14.49 20.18
CA LEU A 265 7.29 15.12 21.30
C LEU A 265 6.27 14.16 21.90
N VAL A 266 6.06 14.27 23.22
CA VAL A 266 5.05 13.50 23.96
C VAL A 266 4.10 14.48 24.61
N LEU A 267 2.86 14.51 24.14
CA LEU A 267 1.81 15.41 24.62
C LEU A 267 0.87 14.68 25.56
N ARG A 268 0.54 15.32 26.69
CA ARG A 268 -0.50 14.83 27.61
C ARG A 268 -1.89 15.09 27.03
N PHE A 269 -2.85 14.23 27.36
CA PHE A 269 -4.24 14.45 26.99
C PHE A 269 -4.84 15.59 27.82
N ASP A 270 -5.70 16.36 27.16
CA ASP A 270 -6.50 17.42 27.77
C ASP A 270 -7.98 17.04 27.63
N GLU A 271 -8.68 16.96 28.74
CA GLU A 271 -10.11 16.63 28.80
C GLU A 271 -10.99 17.71 28.15
N ASN A 272 -10.48 18.93 28.03
CA ASN A 272 -11.15 20.05 27.39
C ASN A 272 -10.83 20.17 25.89
N ALA A 273 -10.05 19.24 25.34
CA ALA A 273 -9.71 19.25 23.92
C ALA A 273 -10.99 19.13 23.06
N PRO A 274 -11.13 19.93 21.99
CA PRO A 274 -12.25 19.82 21.08
C PRO A 274 -12.41 18.40 20.49
N ARG A 275 -13.66 17.97 20.26
CA ARG A 275 -13.99 16.63 19.73
C ARG A 275 -13.29 16.24 18.42
N TRP A 276 -12.88 17.21 17.61
CA TRP A 276 -12.12 16.94 16.37
C TRP A 276 -10.63 16.71 16.59
N ARG A 277 -10.17 16.74 17.84
CA ARG A 277 -8.80 16.40 18.27
C ARG A 277 -8.75 15.08 19.04
N THR A 278 -9.85 14.32 19.09
CA THR A 278 -9.85 12.98 19.69
C THR A 278 -8.93 12.03 18.93
N VAL A 279 -8.02 11.40 19.68
CA VAL A 279 -7.04 10.43 19.16
C VAL A 279 -7.59 9.01 19.32
N LYS A 280 -7.29 8.14 18.35
CA LYS A 280 -7.57 6.69 18.37
C LYS A 280 -6.27 5.90 18.22
N ARG A 281 -6.30 4.62 18.60
CA ARG A 281 -5.15 3.71 18.53
C ARG A 281 -4.58 3.65 17.11
N GLY A 282 -3.26 3.60 16.98
CA GLY A 282 -2.55 3.61 15.71
C GLY A 282 -2.03 5.00 15.33
N ILE A 283 -1.94 5.28 14.03
CA ILE A 283 -1.52 6.59 13.50
C ILE A 283 -2.71 7.51 13.25
N SER A 284 -2.44 8.80 13.43
CA SER A 284 -3.33 9.91 13.11
C SER A 284 -2.54 11.05 12.45
N PHE A 285 -3.24 11.89 11.69
CA PHE A 285 -2.65 13.00 10.96
C PHE A 285 -3.22 14.32 11.47
N LYS A 286 -2.34 15.29 11.72
CA LYS A 286 -2.70 16.67 12.04
C LYS A 286 -2.85 17.47 10.75
N ALA A 287 -4.01 18.09 10.57
CA ALA A 287 -4.33 18.89 9.38
C ALA A 287 -5.32 20.01 9.73
N HIS A 288 -5.55 20.95 8.82
CA HIS A 288 -6.56 22.01 8.95
C HIS A 288 -7.81 21.72 8.12
N CYS A 289 -8.99 22.06 8.64
CA CYS A 289 -10.22 21.98 7.86
C CYS A 289 -10.41 23.27 7.04
N ARG A 290 -10.55 23.15 5.72
CA ARG A 290 -10.79 24.32 4.84
C ARG A 290 -12.26 24.72 4.71
N ASN A 291 -13.17 23.95 5.31
CA ASN A 291 -14.59 24.25 5.25
C ASN A 291 -14.93 25.33 6.27
N SER A 292 -15.26 26.54 5.80
CA SER A 292 -15.65 27.67 6.66
C SER A 292 -16.94 27.43 7.45
N TYR A 293 -17.79 26.49 7.02
CA TYR A 293 -18.99 26.07 7.75
C TYR A 293 -18.73 24.96 8.79
N CYS A 294 -17.51 24.42 8.83
CA CYS A 294 -17.11 23.46 9.84
C CYS A 294 -16.73 24.18 11.13
N GLU A 295 -17.16 23.68 12.27
CA GLU A 295 -16.79 24.25 13.58
C GLU A 295 -15.27 24.38 13.74
N ALA A 296 -14.51 23.34 13.38
CA ALA A 296 -13.04 23.38 13.40
C ALA A 296 -12.46 24.38 12.38
N GLY A 297 -13.01 24.40 11.15
CA GLY A 297 -12.50 25.25 10.07
C GLY A 297 -12.78 26.73 10.31
N SER A 298 -13.97 27.06 10.78
CA SER A 298 -14.39 28.43 11.13
C SER A 298 -13.53 29.07 12.22
N ARG A 299 -12.99 28.25 13.14
CA ARG A 299 -12.08 28.68 14.21
C ARG A 299 -10.61 28.70 13.80
N GLY A 300 -10.28 28.23 12.59
CA GLY A 300 -8.90 28.03 12.15
C GLY A 300 -8.16 26.90 12.89
N ASP A 301 -8.89 26.04 13.60
CA ASP A 301 -8.30 24.98 14.41
C ASP A 301 -7.76 23.82 13.55
N TRP A 302 -6.69 23.19 14.05
CA TRP A 302 -6.24 21.89 13.55
C TRP A 302 -7.13 20.76 14.06
N VAL A 303 -7.21 19.70 13.26
CA VAL A 303 -7.97 18.47 13.49
C VAL A 303 -7.05 17.25 13.48
N ILE A 304 -7.45 16.19 14.20
CA ILE A 304 -6.80 14.88 14.20
C ILE A 304 -7.59 13.92 13.32
N VAL A 305 -7.00 13.52 12.20
CA VAL A 305 -7.58 12.55 11.27
C VAL A 305 -7.00 11.17 11.58
N ASN A 306 -7.76 10.38 12.34
CA ASN A 306 -7.37 9.02 12.71
C ASN A 306 -7.38 8.08 11.50
N LYS A 307 -6.29 7.33 11.31
CA LYS A 307 -6.17 6.30 10.26
C LYS A 307 -6.03 4.88 10.81
N GLY A 308 -5.61 4.72 12.06
CA GLY A 308 -5.56 3.41 12.71
C GLY A 308 -4.25 2.69 12.44
N PHE A 309 -4.30 1.36 12.34
CA PHE A 309 -3.14 0.54 12.02
C PHE A 309 -3.00 0.33 10.51
N GLY A 310 -1.77 0.14 10.04
CA GLY A 310 -1.44 -0.09 8.63
C GLY A 310 -0.14 0.57 8.20
N VAL A 311 0.14 0.48 6.91
CA VAL A 311 1.25 1.17 6.22
C VAL A 311 0.70 2.33 5.40
N PHE A 312 1.29 3.50 5.56
CA PHE A 312 0.82 4.75 5.01
C PHE A 312 1.93 5.44 4.23
N SER A 313 1.81 5.42 2.91
CA SER A 313 2.58 6.30 2.03
C SER A 313 1.95 7.69 2.07
N PHE A 314 2.73 8.69 2.43
CA PHE A 314 2.22 10.05 2.65
C PHE A 314 1.58 10.67 1.40
N GLY A 315 2.18 10.44 0.23
CA GLY A 315 1.63 10.90 -1.06
C GLY A 315 0.20 10.39 -1.32
N GLU A 316 -0.07 9.13 -1.02
CA GLU A 316 -1.42 8.52 -1.16
C GLU A 316 -2.36 9.02 -0.06
N THR A 317 -1.87 8.93 1.17
CA THR A 317 -2.70 9.02 2.37
C THR A 317 -3.26 10.43 2.54
N ILE A 318 -2.45 11.46 2.27
CA ILE A 318 -2.83 12.87 2.46
C ILE A 318 -4.04 13.26 1.59
N THR A 319 -4.13 12.77 0.35
CA THR A 319 -5.22 13.14 -0.57
C THR A 319 -6.58 12.60 -0.11
N SER A 320 -6.59 11.54 0.70
CA SER A 320 -7.80 10.86 1.17
C SER A 320 -8.32 11.36 2.52
N LEU A 321 -7.61 12.30 3.18
CA LEU A 321 -7.93 12.72 4.54
C LEU A 321 -9.25 13.51 4.59
N LYS A 322 -10.09 13.17 5.57
CA LYS A 322 -11.39 13.80 5.81
C LYS A 322 -11.43 14.34 7.23
N CYS A 323 -11.99 15.53 7.38
CA CYS A 323 -12.17 16.20 8.66
C CYS A 323 -13.13 15.37 9.52
N PRO A 324 -12.78 15.03 10.77
CA PRO A 324 -13.66 14.27 11.65
C PRO A 324 -14.92 15.04 12.05
N ALA A 325 -14.90 16.38 12.03
CA ALA A 325 -16.06 17.20 12.40
C ALA A 325 -17.12 17.30 11.30
N CYS A 326 -16.72 17.41 10.02
CA CYS A 326 -17.65 17.66 8.91
C CYS A 326 -17.57 16.65 7.75
N GLY A 327 -16.65 15.69 7.79
CA GLY A 327 -16.44 14.67 6.75
C GLY A 327 -15.89 15.19 5.41
N LYS A 328 -15.69 16.50 5.25
CA LYS A 328 -15.09 17.11 4.04
C LYS A 328 -13.57 16.94 4.02
N ARG A 329 -12.97 17.05 2.84
CA ARG A 329 -11.51 16.94 2.67
C ARG A 329 -10.80 18.03 3.48
N VAL A 330 -9.74 17.67 4.20
CA VAL A 330 -8.88 18.62 4.92
C VAL A 330 -7.85 19.25 3.98
N SER A 331 -7.12 20.25 4.47
CA SER A 331 -5.87 20.66 3.86
C SER A 331 -4.87 19.51 3.86
N ARG A 332 -3.71 19.77 3.24
CA ARG A 332 -2.53 18.92 3.37
C ARG A 332 -2.22 18.70 4.86
N ALA A 333 -1.92 17.46 5.25
CA ALA A 333 -1.47 17.17 6.60
C ALA A 333 -0.06 17.73 6.79
N GLU A 334 0.19 18.24 7.99
CA GLU A 334 1.43 18.93 8.34
C GLU A 334 2.26 18.10 9.32
N ASN A 335 1.59 17.30 10.15
CA ASN A 335 2.23 16.44 11.13
C ASN A 335 1.44 15.14 11.33
N CYS A 336 2.02 14.17 12.04
CA CYS A 336 1.36 12.94 12.44
C CYS A 336 1.62 12.63 13.90
N GLY A 337 0.87 11.68 14.43
CA GLY A 337 1.16 11.15 15.74
C GLY A 337 0.54 9.79 15.98
N PHE A 338 1.03 9.16 17.03
CA PHE A 338 0.86 7.76 17.36
C PHE A 338 0.27 7.62 18.76
N PHE A 339 -0.61 6.64 18.91
CA PHE A 339 -1.22 6.33 20.19
C PHE A 339 -1.41 4.83 20.34
N ASP A 340 -0.95 4.27 21.47
CA ASP A 340 -1.12 2.87 21.82
C ASP A 340 -0.72 1.86 20.71
N CYS A 341 0.42 2.09 20.06
CA CYS A 341 0.86 1.30 18.91
C CYS A 341 2.37 1.12 18.86
N LYS A 342 2.83 0.15 18.06
CA LYS A 342 4.20 0.13 17.55
C LYS A 342 4.24 0.90 16.24
N TRP A 343 5.34 1.59 15.95
CA TRP A 343 5.47 2.31 14.70
C TRP A 343 6.92 2.34 14.21
N ARG A 344 7.08 2.52 12.90
CA ARG A 344 8.37 2.76 12.24
C ARG A 344 8.15 3.61 11.00
N PHE A 345 9.21 4.22 10.49
CA PHE A 345 9.15 4.96 9.23
C PHE A 345 10.37 4.72 8.35
N ARG A 346 10.18 5.03 7.07
CA ARG A 346 11.22 5.15 6.06
C ARG A 346 10.89 6.31 5.15
N GLY A 347 11.85 7.16 4.87
CA GLY A 347 11.66 8.30 3.97
C GLY A 347 12.97 8.88 3.51
N GLU A 348 12.92 9.73 2.50
CA GLU A 348 14.08 10.44 1.97
C GLU A 348 13.72 11.92 1.90
N LYS A 349 14.55 12.77 2.50
CA LYS A 349 14.40 14.22 2.39
C LYS A 349 15.02 14.72 1.09
N GLU A 350 14.59 15.90 0.65
CA GLU A 350 15.10 16.53 -0.58
C GLU A 350 16.53 17.08 -0.40
N ASP A 351 16.97 17.28 0.84
CA ASP A 351 18.35 17.71 1.12
C ASP A 351 19.34 16.59 0.76
N GLU A 352 20.27 16.90 -0.15
CA GLU A 352 21.22 15.97 -0.76
C GLU A 352 22.15 15.30 0.27
N ASN A 353 22.28 15.87 1.47
CA ASN A 353 23.17 15.37 2.51
C ASN A 353 22.51 14.39 3.50
N GLU A 354 21.18 14.32 3.54
CA GLU A 354 20.48 13.51 4.56
C GLU A 354 20.11 12.10 4.09
N GLY A 355 20.06 11.86 2.78
CA GLY A 355 19.84 10.54 2.19
C GLY A 355 18.59 9.81 2.70
N LEU A 356 18.66 8.47 2.70
CA LEU A 356 17.61 7.61 3.22
C LEU A 356 17.58 7.65 4.75
N GLN A 357 16.42 8.01 5.31
CA GLN A 357 16.15 7.98 6.73
C GLN A 357 15.18 6.84 7.06
N GLU A 358 15.49 6.14 8.15
CA GLU A 358 14.61 5.12 8.70
C GLU A 358 14.71 5.11 10.22
N CYS A 359 13.63 4.70 10.88
CA CYS A 359 13.69 4.28 12.26
C CYS A 359 13.27 2.82 12.38
N GLY A 360 13.95 2.07 13.25
CA GLY A 360 13.49 0.75 13.67
C GLY A 360 12.20 0.84 14.49
N ASP A 361 11.66 -0.30 14.91
CA ASP A 361 10.43 -0.34 15.71
C ASP A 361 10.51 0.55 16.96
N ARG A 362 9.50 1.41 17.12
CA ARG A 362 9.26 2.29 18.27
C ARG A 362 7.89 1.99 18.88
N VAL A 363 7.66 2.45 20.10
CA VAL A 363 6.41 2.21 20.85
C VAL A 363 5.82 3.52 21.33
N ALA A 364 4.57 3.78 20.93
CA ALA A 364 3.72 4.80 21.53
C ALA A 364 2.84 4.17 22.61
N MET A 365 2.87 4.74 23.81
CA MET A 365 2.10 4.27 24.95
C MET A 365 0.66 4.81 24.92
N ASN A 366 -0.18 4.34 25.85
CA ASN A 366 -1.60 4.69 25.94
C ASN A 366 -1.89 5.82 26.95
N ASP A 367 -0.86 6.41 27.53
CA ASP A 367 -0.91 7.49 28.52
C ASP A 367 -0.66 8.88 27.91
N ALA A 368 -0.16 8.94 26.68
CA ALA A 368 0.16 10.17 25.98
C ALA A 368 0.04 10.04 24.46
N TYR A 369 0.01 11.18 23.79
CA TYR A 369 0.06 11.28 22.34
C TYR A 369 1.49 11.55 21.88
N TYR A 370 2.04 10.65 21.07
CA TYR A 370 3.40 10.75 20.56
C TYR A 370 3.36 11.42 19.19
N THR A 371 4.02 12.56 19.03
CA THR A 371 4.02 13.36 17.79
C THR A 371 5.40 13.96 17.58
N PHE A 372 5.53 14.99 16.74
CA PHE A 372 6.81 15.61 16.43
C PHE A 372 6.72 17.13 16.50
N ALA A 373 7.87 17.78 16.69
CA ALA A 373 7.96 19.23 16.63
C ALA A 373 7.50 19.74 15.27
N GLU A 374 6.81 20.88 15.27
CA GLU A 374 6.37 21.50 14.02
C GLU A 374 7.59 21.93 13.20
N SER A 375 7.68 21.43 11.97
CA SER A 375 8.67 21.81 10.98
C SER A 375 8.09 21.64 9.58
N ASN A 376 8.79 22.15 8.57
CA ASN A 376 8.37 22.11 7.17
C ASN A 376 9.44 21.46 6.31
N GLU A 377 9.89 20.27 6.71
CA GLU A 377 10.88 19.51 5.97
C GLU A 377 10.33 19.09 4.61
N ARG A 378 11.20 19.10 3.61
CA ARG A 378 10.85 18.65 2.26
C ARG A 378 11.21 17.18 2.11
N TRP A 379 10.18 16.35 2.00
CA TRP A 379 10.30 14.91 1.79
C TRP A 379 10.11 14.57 0.33
N ILE A 380 10.99 13.77 -0.26
CA ILE A 380 10.79 13.14 -1.58
C ILE A 380 9.74 12.02 -1.45
N TYR A 381 9.89 11.17 -0.43
CA TYR A 381 8.89 10.21 -0.05
C TYR A 381 8.93 9.95 1.46
N LEU A 382 7.80 9.51 2.01
CA LEU A 382 7.69 9.08 3.39
C LEU A 382 6.66 7.96 3.46
N LYS A 383 7.06 6.85 4.08
CA LYS A 383 6.21 5.75 4.44
C LYS A 383 6.29 5.55 5.94
N VAL A 384 5.13 5.43 6.57
CA VAL A 384 5.02 5.19 8.00
C VAL A 384 4.14 3.98 8.23
N GLU A 385 4.57 3.12 9.14
CA GLU A 385 3.84 1.93 9.53
C GLU A 385 3.44 2.03 11.00
N ALA A 386 2.19 1.67 11.30
CA ALA A 386 1.65 1.59 12.65
C ALA A 386 0.98 0.23 12.87
N ARG A 387 1.42 -0.51 13.89
CA ARG A 387 0.95 -1.86 14.20
C ARG A 387 0.44 -1.96 15.64
N GLU A 388 -0.38 -2.96 15.91
CA GLU A 388 -0.74 -3.29 17.29
C GLU A 388 0.50 -3.72 18.10
N LYS A 389 0.48 -3.43 19.40
CA LYS A 389 1.48 -3.95 20.34
C LYS A 389 1.22 -5.43 20.60
N ASP A 390 2.27 -6.25 20.55
CA ASP A 390 2.18 -7.69 20.82
C ASP A 390 1.54 -7.98 22.19
N ARG A 391 0.75 -9.06 22.29
CA ARG A 391 0.02 -9.45 23.52
C ARG A 391 0.95 -9.63 24.74
N GLU A 392 2.19 -10.09 24.54
CA GLU A 392 3.16 -10.23 25.63
C GLU A 392 3.56 -8.89 26.26
N PHE A 393 3.64 -7.83 25.46
CA PHE A 393 3.94 -6.48 25.96
C PHE A 393 2.78 -5.91 26.80
N GLN A 394 1.54 -6.25 26.42
CA GLN A 394 0.34 -5.87 27.17
C GLN A 394 0.22 -6.63 28.50
N MET A 395 0.65 -7.90 28.55
CA MET A 395 0.59 -8.73 29.77
C MET A 395 1.69 -8.40 30.78
N ARG A 396 2.92 -8.08 30.35
CA ARG A 396 4.02 -7.71 31.29
C ARG A 396 3.71 -6.46 32.12
N LYS A 397 2.91 -5.51 31.60
CA LYS A 397 2.52 -4.30 32.34
C LYS A 397 1.41 -4.57 33.36
N LYS A 398 0.50 -5.51 33.09
CA LYS A 398 -0.60 -5.86 34.00
C LYS A 398 -0.08 -6.51 35.30
N ASN A 399 1.07 -7.17 35.23
CA ASN A 399 1.71 -7.80 36.39
C ASN A 399 2.64 -6.86 37.18
N ASN A 400 3.02 -5.71 36.64
CA ASN A 400 3.87 -4.71 37.32
C ASN A 400 3.09 -3.57 37.97
N CYS A 401 1.74 -3.60 37.89
CA CYS A 401 0.85 -2.64 38.55
C CYS A 401 -0.05 -3.31 39.61
N ASN A 402 0.31 -4.52 40.06
CA ASN A 402 -0.31 -5.19 41.21
C ASN A 402 0.63 -5.17 42.40
#